data_AF-A0A539CRX4-F1
#
_entry.id   AF-A0A539CRX4-F1
#
_cell.length_a   1.000
_cell.length_b   1.000
_cell.length_c   1.000
_cell.angle_alpha   90.00
_cell.angle_beta   90.00
_cell.angle_gamma   90.00
#
_symmetry.space_group_name_H-M   'P 1'
#
loop_
_entity.id
_entity.type
_entity.pdbx_description
1 polymer ?
#
loop_
_entity_poly.entity_id
_entity_poly.type
_entity_poly.pdbx_seq_one_letter_code
_entity_poly.pdbx_strand_id
1 'polypeptide(L)'
;MAREKQKASTERAAGKSLRQLATDYMERAFPALAANTIKQRRHHIEDIIIPKLGGLAARDVTTADVVALIEAVGQRSQSVAALVFTAISEIFKHGVARHAVTANPCAGISVAICGKPEPKRQRLKLTANELRAILPALPSIGEQTL
;
A
#
# COMPACT_ATOMS: atom_id res chain seq x y z
N MET A 1 -30.01 11.43 23.49
CA MET A 1 -28.73 11.09 24.14
C MET A 1 -27.84 10.09 23.39
N ALA A 2 -28.25 8.82 23.13
CA ALA A 2 -27.37 7.87 22.40
C ALA A 2 -27.07 8.28 20.94
N ARG A 3 -28.09 8.73 20.18
CA ARG A 3 -27.93 9.24 18.81
C ARG A 3 -27.12 10.54 18.72
N GLU A 4 -27.14 11.40 19.74
CA GLU A 4 -26.37 12.65 19.76
C GLU A 4 -24.90 12.42 20.06
N LYS A 5 -24.59 11.49 20.99
CA LYS A 5 -23.21 11.02 21.20
C LYS A 5 -22.63 10.39 19.94
N GLN A 6 -23.46 9.64 19.21
CA GLN A 6 -23.07 9.05 17.94
C GLN A 6 -22.80 10.13 16.90
N LYS A 7 -23.68 11.12 16.73
CA LYS A 7 -23.46 12.27 15.83
C LYS A 7 -22.19 13.06 16.17
N ALA A 8 -21.95 13.40 17.44
CA ALA A 8 -20.76 14.13 17.86
C ALA A 8 -19.44 13.35 17.64
N SER A 9 -19.47 12.02 17.80
CA SER A 9 -18.33 11.16 17.42
C SER A 9 -18.14 11.10 15.89
N THR A 10 -19.23 11.15 15.13
CA THR A 10 -19.22 11.16 13.66
C THR A 10 -18.75 12.51 13.11
N GLU A 11 -18.98 13.61 13.82
CA GLU A 11 -18.55 14.98 13.48
C GLU A 11 -17.08 15.27 13.84
N ARG A 12 -16.50 14.61 14.84
CA ARG A 12 -15.03 14.55 14.99
C ARG A 12 -14.41 13.61 13.95
N ALA A 13 -15.20 12.63 13.53
CA ALA A 13 -15.02 11.69 12.42
C ALA A 13 -14.63 12.32 11.06
N ALA A 14 -15.53 13.08 10.44
CA ALA A 14 -15.47 14.53 10.55
C ALA A 14 -14.36 15.06 9.64
N GLY A 15 -13.40 15.75 10.27
CA GLY A 15 -12.27 16.36 9.59
C GLY A 15 -10.99 15.53 9.59
N LYS A 16 -11.03 14.21 9.84
CA LYS A 16 -9.79 13.43 9.83
C LYS A 16 -9.18 13.42 8.43
N SER A 17 -7.93 13.87 8.33
CA SER A 17 -7.16 13.73 7.10
C SER A 17 -6.87 12.27 6.80
N LEU A 18 -6.63 11.94 5.53
CA LEU A 18 -6.19 10.59 5.16
C LEU A 18 -4.91 10.20 5.91
N ARG A 19 -4.01 11.16 6.18
CA ARG A 19 -2.81 10.92 7.00
C ARG A 19 -3.17 10.45 8.40
N GLN A 20 -4.08 11.13 9.08
CA GLN A 20 -4.50 10.73 10.43
C GLN A 20 -5.17 9.36 10.41
N LEU A 21 -6.03 9.09 9.42
CA LEU A 21 -6.67 7.79 9.28
C LEU A 21 -5.66 6.67 9.00
N ALA A 22 -4.64 6.93 8.19
CA ALA A 22 -3.56 5.98 7.92
C ALA A 22 -2.73 5.69 9.18
N THR A 23 -2.41 6.72 9.98
CA THR A 23 -1.73 6.54 11.27
C THR A 23 -2.57 5.66 12.22
N ASP A 24 -3.86 5.96 12.39
CA ASP A 24 -4.77 5.17 13.23
C ASP A 24 -4.84 3.70 12.78
N TYR A 25 -4.83 3.47 11.46
CA TYR A 25 -4.78 2.13 10.88
C TYR A 25 -3.46 1.42 11.21
N MET A 26 -2.32 2.07 10.99
CA MET A 26 -1.00 1.49 11.21
C MET A 26 -0.79 1.11 12.68
N GLU A 27 -1.18 1.96 13.63
CA GLU A 27 -1.08 1.69 15.06
C GLU A 27 -1.84 0.42 15.48
N ARG A 28 -2.91 0.07 14.77
CA ARG A 28 -3.75 -1.09 15.09
C ARG A 28 -3.35 -2.33 14.30
N ALA A 29 -3.01 -2.17 13.02
CA ALA A 29 -2.76 -3.28 12.12
C ALA A 29 -1.31 -3.79 12.15
N PHE A 30 -0.34 -2.94 12.49
CA PHE A 30 1.07 -3.28 12.37
C PHE A 30 1.70 -4.02 13.56
N PRO A 31 1.24 -3.89 14.82
CA PRO A 31 1.89 -4.57 15.96
C PRO A 31 2.02 -6.09 15.83
N ALA A 32 1.13 -6.75 15.08
CA ALA A 32 1.14 -8.20 14.88
C ALA A 32 2.02 -8.65 13.68
N LEU A 33 2.66 -7.72 12.96
CA LEU A 33 3.40 -8.02 11.73
C LEU A 33 4.91 -8.15 11.98
N ALA A 34 5.58 -8.94 11.15
CA ALA A 34 7.03 -9.02 11.13
C ALA A 34 7.66 -7.65 10.75
N ALA A 35 8.85 -7.35 11.29
CA ALA A 35 9.52 -6.05 11.11
C ALA A 35 9.73 -5.66 9.64
N ASN A 36 10.13 -6.60 8.78
CA ASN A 36 10.29 -6.35 7.35
C ASN A 36 8.95 -5.99 6.67
N THR A 37 7.87 -6.67 7.07
CA THR A 37 6.52 -6.37 6.57
C THR A 37 6.06 -4.99 7.02
N ILE A 38 6.35 -4.60 8.27
CA ILE A 38 6.06 -3.24 8.78
C ILE A 38 6.81 -2.21 7.93
N LYS A 39 8.12 -2.38 7.73
CA LYS A 39 8.95 -1.46 6.92
C LYS A 39 8.39 -1.29 5.52
N GLN A 40 8.06 -2.39 4.85
CA GLN A 40 7.51 -2.37 3.49
C GLN A 40 6.14 -1.68 3.44
N ARG A 41 5.23 -2.00 4.36
CA ARG A 41 3.89 -1.39 4.39
C ARG A 41 3.95 0.10 4.76
N ARG A 42 4.82 0.50 5.70
CA ARG A 42 5.08 1.91 6.01
C ARG A 42 5.54 2.66 4.77
N HIS A 43 6.52 2.12 4.03
CA HIS A 43 6.98 2.74 2.80
C HIS A 43 5.83 2.99 1.81
N HIS A 44 4.95 2.00 1.57
CA HIS A 44 3.80 2.19 0.69
C HIS A 44 2.83 3.28 1.17
N ILE A 45 2.64 3.40 2.48
CA ILE A 45 1.75 4.41 3.06
C ILE A 45 2.44 5.77 3.08
N GLU A 46 3.54 5.90 3.81
CA GLU A 46 4.21 7.15 4.15
C GLU A 46 4.92 7.80 2.95
N ASP A 47 5.52 7.01 2.05
CA ASP A 47 6.34 7.52 0.94
C ASP A 47 5.60 7.56 -0.40
N ILE A 48 4.48 6.83 -0.55
CA ILE A 48 3.74 6.74 -1.81
C ILE A 48 2.34 7.33 -1.70
N ILE A 49 1.51 6.84 -0.77
CA ILE A 49 0.11 7.28 -0.64
C ILE A 49 0.02 8.69 -0.05
N ILE A 50 0.68 8.88 1.09
CA ILE A 50 0.55 10.09 1.92
C ILE A 50 1.05 11.37 1.25
N PRO A 51 2.15 11.37 0.46
CA PRO A 51 2.58 12.57 -0.25
C PRO A 51 1.58 13.06 -1.31
N LYS A 52 0.69 12.18 -1.79
CA LYS A 52 -0.31 12.52 -2.82
C LYS A 52 -1.67 12.85 -2.23
N LEU A 53 -2.14 12.03 -1.28
CA LEU A 53 -3.52 12.10 -0.78
C LEU A 53 -3.62 12.45 0.71
N GLY A 54 -2.50 12.45 1.44
CA GLY A 54 -2.50 12.55 2.90
C GLY A 54 -3.04 13.87 3.46
N GLY A 55 -3.01 14.94 2.67
CA GLY A 55 -3.55 16.26 3.04
C GLY A 55 -5.06 16.39 2.88
N LEU A 56 -5.69 15.51 2.09
CA LEU A 56 -7.14 15.53 1.88
C LEU A 56 -7.86 15.01 3.12
N ALA A 57 -9.07 15.51 3.37
CA ALA A 57 -9.96 14.85 4.32
C ALA A 57 -10.31 13.46 3.77
N ALA A 58 -10.31 12.43 4.62
CA ALA A 58 -10.51 11.06 4.16
C ALA A 58 -11.86 10.87 3.44
N ARG A 59 -12.88 11.64 3.82
CA ARG A 59 -14.21 11.65 3.18
C ARG A 59 -14.22 12.20 1.75
N ASP A 60 -13.25 13.06 1.42
CA ASP A 60 -13.19 13.79 0.15
C ASP A 60 -12.32 13.05 -0.87
N VAL A 61 -11.62 11.98 -0.46
CA VAL A 61 -10.85 11.14 -1.38
C VAL A 61 -11.81 10.36 -2.26
N THR A 62 -11.73 10.62 -3.56
CA THR A 62 -12.59 10.01 -4.56
C THR A 62 -11.96 8.76 -5.18
N THR A 63 -12.78 7.96 -5.86
CA THR A 63 -12.30 6.86 -6.71
C THR A 63 -11.30 7.35 -7.76
N ALA A 64 -11.51 8.55 -8.33
CA ALA A 64 -10.63 9.12 -9.35
C ALA A 64 -9.22 9.43 -8.78
N ASP A 65 -9.15 9.93 -7.55
CA ASP A 65 -7.87 10.17 -6.86
C ASP A 65 -7.09 8.87 -6.65
N VAL A 66 -7.79 7.80 -6.27
CA VAL A 66 -7.19 6.46 -6.11
C VAL A 66 -6.72 5.92 -7.46
N VAL A 67 -7.54 6.03 -8.51
CA VAL A 67 -7.17 5.60 -9.87
C VAL A 67 -5.91 6.33 -10.33
N ALA A 68 -5.85 7.65 -10.22
CA ALA A 68 -4.70 8.44 -10.62
C ALA A 68 -3.42 8.06 -9.86
N LEU A 69 -3.53 7.79 -8.55
CA LEU A 69 -2.41 7.30 -7.75
C LEU A 69 -1.92 5.93 -8.25
N ILE A 70 -2.84 5.00 -8.47
CA ILE A 70 -2.51 3.61 -8.83
C ILE A 70 -1.96 3.52 -10.25
N GLU A 71 -2.51 4.29 -11.20
CA GLU A 71 -1.96 4.40 -12.55
C GLU A 71 -0.54 4.97 -12.54
N ALA A 72 -0.29 6.06 -11.79
CA ALA A 72 1.04 6.66 -11.70
C ALA A 72 2.10 5.70 -11.12
N VAL A 73 1.72 4.88 -10.13
CA VAL A 73 2.59 3.82 -9.59
C VAL A 73 2.75 2.67 -10.60
N GLY A 74 1.66 2.30 -11.27
CA GLY A 74 1.60 1.22 -12.26
C GLY A 74 2.51 1.44 -13.46
N GLN A 75 2.70 2.70 -13.89
CA GLN A 75 3.67 3.07 -14.93
C GLN A 75 5.11 2.68 -14.57
N ARG A 76 5.44 2.60 -13.27
CA ARG A 76 6.77 2.23 -12.79
C ARG A 76 6.85 0.75 -12.43
N SER A 77 5.82 0.24 -11.76
CA SER A 77 5.74 -1.15 -11.36
C SER A 77 4.30 -1.56 -11.01
N GLN A 78 3.74 -2.49 -11.79
CA GLN A 78 2.43 -3.07 -11.50
C GLN A 78 2.40 -3.86 -10.19
N SER A 79 3.52 -4.48 -9.80
CA SER A 79 3.61 -5.20 -8.52
C SER A 79 3.51 -4.23 -7.34
N VAL A 80 4.18 -3.07 -7.42
CA VAL A 80 4.07 -2.03 -6.40
C VAL A 80 2.68 -1.41 -6.41
N ALA A 81 2.08 -1.18 -7.58
CA ALA A 81 0.71 -0.68 -7.70
C ALA A 81 -0.30 -1.57 -6.97
N ALA A 82 -0.16 -2.90 -7.07
CA ALA A 82 -1.01 -3.84 -6.34
C ALA A 82 -0.83 -3.78 -4.81
N LEU A 83 0.40 -3.61 -4.35
CA LEU A 83 0.69 -3.46 -2.93
C LEU A 83 0.15 -2.13 -2.38
N VAL A 84 0.31 -1.04 -3.14
CA VAL A 84 -0.23 0.28 -2.80
C VAL A 84 -1.75 0.27 -2.79
N PHE A 85 -2.39 -0.36 -3.79
CA PHE A 85 -3.85 -0.53 -3.83
C PHE A 85 -4.38 -1.30 -2.63
N THR A 86 -3.68 -2.37 -2.23
CA THR A 86 -4.01 -3.12 -1.02
C THR A 86 -3.91 -2.23 0.22
N ALA A 87 -2.82 -1.48 0.37
CA ALA A 87 -2.60 -0.61 1.52
C ALA A 87 -3.69 0.49 1.64
N ILE A 88 -4.00 1.21 0.56
CA ILE A 88 -5.03 2.25 0.58
C ILE A 88 -6.43 1.66 0.82
N SER A 89 -6.75 0.51 0.24
CA SER A 89 -8.02 -0.18 0.48
C SER A 89 -8.18 -0.59 1.95
N GLU A 90 -7.12 -1.09 2.59
CA GLU A 90 -7.15 -1.44 4.02
C GLU A 90 -7.29 -0.20 4.93
N ILE A 91 -6.66 0.92 4.59
CA ILE A 91 -6.85 2.21 5.30
C ILE A 91 -8.33 2.62 5.23
N PHE A 92 -8.97 2.52 4.07
CA PHE A 92 -10.38 2.87 3.93
C PHE A 92 -11.34 1.86 4.56
N LYS A 93 -11.04 0.55 4.55
CA LYS A 93 -11.79 -0.45 5.34
C LYS A 93 -11.74 -0.10 6.82
N HIS A 94 -10.56 0.30 7.33
CA HIS A 94 -10.41 0.80 8.68
C HIS A 94 -11.26 2.05 8.92
N GLY A 95 -11.26 3.00 7.99
CA GLY A 95 -12.08 4.21 8.06
C GLY A 95 -13.58 3.94 8.10
N VAL A 96 -14.08 3.00 7.30
CA VAL A 96 -15.49 2.56 7.31
C VAL A 96 -15.82 1.94 8.67
N ALA A 97 -14.99 1.02 9.16
CA ALA A 97 -15.18 0.37 10.46
C ALA A 97 -15.15 1.36 11.65
N ARG A 98 -14.54 2.54 11.46
CA ARG A 98 -14.44 3.62 12.44
C ARG A 98 -15.46 4.74 12.24
N HIS A 99 -16.34 4.62 11.25
CA HIS A 99 -17.27 5.68 10.83
C HIS A 99 -16.58 7.02 10.49
N ALA A 100 -15.30 6.97 10.08
CA ALA A 100 -14.56 8.13 9.61
C ALA A 100 -14.90 8.47 8.15
N VAL A 101 -15.21 7.44 7.36
CA VAL A 101 -15.75 7.55 6.00
C VAL A 101 -17.02 6.72 5.87
N THR A 102 -17.87 7.07 4.92
CA THR A 102 -19.12 6.36 4.63
C THR A 102 -18.92 5.16 3.72
N ALA A 103 -17.94 5.23 2.82
CA ALA A 103 -17.64 4.20 1.83
C ALA A 103 -16.14 4.11 1.56
N ASN A 104 -15.72 2.96 1.03
CA ASN A 104 -14.36 2.77 0.55
C ASN A 104 -14.30 3.12 -0.96
N PRO A 105 -13.53 4.15 -1.38
CA PRO A 105 -13.39 4.51 -2.79
C PRO A 105 -12.73 3.41 -3.64
N CYS A 106 -12.09 2.42 -3.01
CA CYS A 106 -11.48 1.28 -3.69
C CYS A 106 -12.47 0.15 -4.01
N ALA A 107 -13.71 0.19 -3.50
CA ALA A 107 -14.62 -0.98 -3.52
C ALA A 107 -15.07 -1.41 -4.93
N GLY A 108 -15.16 -0.47 -5.87
CA GLY A 108 -15.63 -0.73 -7.25
C GLY A 108 -14.53 -0.83 -8.30
N ILE A 109 -13.25 -0.79 -7.88
CA ILE A 109 -12.11 -0.76 -8.81
C ILE A 109 -11.11 -1.86 -8.48
N SER A 110 -10.23 -2.16 -9.42
CA SER A 110 -9.15 -3.13 -9.25
C SER A 110 -7.88 -2.63 -9.94
N VAL A 111 -6.76 -3.28 -9.63
CA VAL A 111 -5.44 -2.98 -10.25
C VAL A 111 -5.40 -3.27 -11.75
N ALA A 112 -6.44 -3.89 -12.33
CA ALA A 112 -6.57 -4.10 -13.77
C ALA A 112 -6.64 -2.80 -14.57
N ILE A 113 -6.93 -1.66 -13.91
CA ILE A 113 -6.83 -0.32 -14.52
C ILE A 113 -5.41 -0.01 -15.03
N CYS A 114 -4.37 -0.65 -14.49
CA CYS A 114 -2.99 -0.51 -14.96
C CYS A 114 -2.65 -1.38 -16.18
N GLY A 115 -3.64 -2.03 -16.82
CA GLY A 115 -3.46 -2.90 -17.96
C GLY A 115 -3.11 -4.36 -17.59
N LYS A 116 -2.71 -5.14 -18.59
CA LYS A 116 -2.39 -6.56 -18.42
C LYS A 116 -1.14 -6.71 -17.53
N PRO A 117 -1.17 -7.62 -16.53
CA PRO A 117 0.02 -7.94 -15.74
C PRO A 117 1.17 -8.36 -16.65
N GLU A 118 2.35 -7.76 -16.50
CA GLU A 118 3.55 -8.31 -17.11
C GLU A 118 3.73 -9.77 -16.65
N PRO A 119 4.15 -10.68 -17.54
CA PRO A 119 4.39 -12.07 -17.17
C PRO A 119 5.37 -12.10 -16.00
N LYS A 120 4.99 -12.80 -14.92
CA LYS A 120 5.83 -12.94 -13.73
C LYS A 120 7.23 -13.35 -14.17
N ARG A 121 8.25 -12.59 -13.74
CA ARG A 121 9.66 -12.95 -13.97
C ARG A 121 9.84 -14.43 -13.66
N GLN A 122 10.24 -15.19 -14.67
CA GLN A 122 10.59 -16.58 -14.47
C GLN A 122 11.77 -16.61 -13.51
N ARG A 123 11.61 -17.27 -12.36
CA ARG A 123 12.71 -17.56 -11.47
C ARG A 123 13.53 -18.66 -12.13
N LEU A 124 14.51 -18.25 -12.94
CA LEU A 124 15.48 -19.18 -13.51
C LEU A 124 16.31 -19.75 -12.37
N LYS A 125 16.23 -21.07 -12.19
CA LYS A 125 17.16 -21.79 -11.33
C LYS A 125 18.42 -21.99 -12.15
N LEU A 126 19.58 -21.63 -11.59
CA LEU A 126 20.83 -22.07 -12.16
C LEU A 126 20.81 -23.60 -12.24
N THR A 127 21.06 -24.11 -13.43
CA THR A 127 21.24 -25.54 -13.69
C THR A 127 22.52 -26.04 -13.00
N ALA A 128 22.64 -27.36 -12.86
CA ALA A 128 23.86 -27.95 -12.31
C ALA A 128 25.12 -27.55 -13.10
N ASN A 129 25.01 -27.34 -14.42
CA ASN A 129 26.13 -26.93 -15.26
C ASN A 129 26.50 -25.47 -15.04
N GLU A 130 25.52 -24.57 -14.93
CA GLU A 130 25.76 -23.16 -14.63
C GLU A 130 26.35 -22.97 -13.23
N LEU A 131 25.91 -23.78 -12.24
CA LEU A 131 26.50 -23.80 -10.91
C LEU A 131 27.96 -24.27 -10.95
N ARG A 132 28.29 -25.33 -11.70
CA ARG A 132 29.67 -25.80 -11.87
C ARG A 132 30.56 -24.75 -12.54
N ALA A 133 30.00 -23.90 -13.40
CA ALA A 133 30.74 -22.82 -14.04
C ALA A 133 30.92 -21.60 -13.13
N ILE A 134 29.87 -21.20 -12.39
CA ILE A 134 29.89 -20.00 -11.54
C ILE A 134 30.65 -20.19 -10.24
N LEU A 135 30.48 -21.34 -9.55
CA LEU A 135 31.04 -21.52 -8.20
C LEU A 135 32.58 -21.38 -8.16
N PRO A 136 33.35 -21.95 -9.11
CA PRO A 136 34.80 -21.75 -9.15
C PRO A 136 35.21 -20.33 -9.53
N ALA A 137 34.34 -19.57 -10.21
CA ALA A 137 34.60 -18.19 -10.63
C ALA A 137 34.24 -17.15 -9.55
N LEU A 138 33.57 -17.54 -8.46
CA LEU A 138 33.21 -16.61 -7.38
C LEU A 138 34.39 -15.79 -6.83
N PRO A 139 35.61 -16.33 -6.64
CA PRO A 139 36.74 -15.54 -6.15
C PRO A 139 37.15 -14.37 -7.06
N SER A 140 36.84 -14.42 -8.36
CA SER A 140 37.16 -13.34 -9.31
C SER A 140 36.04 -12.32 -9.50
N ILE A 141 34.84 -12.59 -8.98
CA ILE A 141 33.65 -11.73 -9.12
C ILE A 141 33.63 -10.61 -8.06
N GLY A 142 34.54 -10.67 -7.08
CA GLY A 142 34.74 -9.65 -6.04
C GLY A 142 33.93 -9.92 -4.77
N GLU A 143 34.48 -9.50 -3.63
CA GLU A 143 33.77 -9.54 -2.36
C GLU A 143 32.81 -8.35 -2.28
N GLN A 144 31.57 -8.60 -1.84
CA GLN A 144 30.62 -7.53 -1.57
C GLN A 144 31.16 -6.70 -0.40
N THR A 145 31.81 -5.59 -0.69
CA THR A 145 32.24 -4.63 0.34
C THR A 145 30.98 -4.07 1.00
N LEU A 146 30.81 -4.37 2.29
CA LEU A 146 29.72 -3.85 3.13
C LEU A 146 30.00 -2.41 3.56
#